data_AF-A0A5P9P195-F1
#
_entry.id   AF-A0A5P9P195-F1
#
_cell.length_a   1.000
_cell.length_b   1.000
_cell.length_c   1.000
_cell.angle_alpha   90.00
_cell.angle_beta   90.00
_cell.angle_gamma   90.00
#
_symmetry.space_group_name_H-M   'P 1'
#
loop_
_entity.id
_entity.type
_entity.pdbx_description
1 polymer ?
#
loop_
_entity_poly.entity_id
_entity_poly.type
_entity_poly.pdbx_seq_one_letter_code
_entity_poly.pdbx_strand_id
1 'polypeptide(L)'
;MTDGRPDGAGTRWTELLEDASAIAEEYRENGWDAIVLEPAAISPVERADRTGLDVLVSSEAYDLVEALVEDGDVTVTAADVYYRPPERDEHERIALVIERDDASETAIFVPLTYDLEDSRAVFETALAEEELLVHVSAATTDDGPENWISFSHGDPSLFLEEADVRDWGDR
;
A
#
# COMPACT_ATOMS: atom_id res chain seq x y z
N MET A 1 -32.92 1.22 18.25
CA MET A 1 -31.52 0.97 18.65
C MET A 1 -30.88 0.30 17.46
N THR A 2 -30.01 1.08 16.83
CA THR A 2 -29.08 0.84 15.70
C THR A 2 -29.26 -0.41 14.83
N ASP A 3 -29.54 -0.08 13.57
CA ASP A 3 -29.40 -0.85 12.34
C ASP A 3 -28.12 -1.69 12.32
N GLY A 4 -28.24 -2.95 11.93
CA GLY A 4 -27.10 -3.81 11.69
C GLY A 4 -26.47 -3.47 10.34
N ARG A 5 -25.16 -3.22 10.34
CA ARG A 5 -24.38 -3.20 9.11
C ARG A 5 -23.03 -3.88 9.34
N PRO A 6 -22.66 -4.88 8.52
CA PRO A 6 -21.29 -5.37 8.47
C PRO A 6 -20.47 -4.42 7.60
N ASP A 7 -19.97 -3.33 8.16
CA ASP A 7 -18.91 -2.50 7.54
C ASP A 7 -17.56 -2.74 8.27
N GLY A 8 -17.22 -4.01 8.52
CA GLY A 8 -15.98 -4.38 9.21
C GLY A 8 -14.75 -3.81 8.51
N ALA A 9 -14.69 -3.97 7.19
CA ALA A 9 -13.67 -3.40 6.30
C ALA A 9 -13.53 -1.88 6.44
N GLY A 10 -14.65 -1.13 6.32
CA GLY A 10 -14.63 0.33 6.43
C GLY A 10 -14.23 0.84 7.82
N THR A 11 -14.58 0.10 8.88
CA THR A 11 -14.16 0.42 10.25
C THR A 11 -12.67 0.18 10.44
N ARG A 12 -12.14 -0.97 10.01
CA ARG A 12 -10.71 -1.30 10.12
C ARG A 12 -9.82 -0.38 9.29
N TRP A 13 -10.31 0.02 8.11
CA TRP A 13 -9.66 1.01 7.26
C TRP A 13 -9.59 2.36 7.96
N THR A 14 -10.70 2.82 8.53
CA THR A 14 -10.74 4.07 9.32
C THR A 14 -9.77 4.00 10.50
N GLU A 15 -9.79 2.92 11.28
CA GLU A 15 -8.87 2.72 12.40
C GLU A 15 -7.40 2.72 11.95
N LEU A 16 -7.10 2.18 10.77
CA LEU A 16 -5.73 2.15 10.23
C LEU A 16 -5.29 3.54 9.75
N LEU A 17 -6.19 4.32 9.16
CA LEU A 17 -5.91 5.72 8.84
C LEU A 17 -5.71 6.57 10.10
N GLU A 18 -6.48 6.31 11.16
CA GLU A 18 -6.29 6.99 12.46
C GLU A 18 -4.93 6.64 13.08
N ASP A 19 -4.55 5.36 13.06
CA ASP A 19 -3.24 4.90 13.55
C ASP A 19 -2.09 5.49 12.71
N ALA A 20 -2.21 5.45 11.38
CA ALA A 20 -1.25 6.05 10.46
C ALA A 20 -1.11 7.56 10.67
N SER A 21 -2.22 8.28 10.91
CA SER A 21 -2.19 9.71 11.24
C SER A 21 -1.47 9.97 12.55
N ALA A 22 -1.73 9.16 13.59
CA ALA A 22 -1.07 9.30 14.88
C ALA A 22 0.44 9.07 14.75
N ILE A 23 0.87 8.03 14.03
CA ILE A 23 2.29 7.77 13.77
C ILE A 23 2.90 8.90 12.93
N ALA A 24 2.20 9.38 11.91
CA ALA A 24 2.66 10.50 11.08
C ALA A 24 2.85 11.79 11.90
N GLU A 25 1.97 12.07 12.87
CA GLU A 25 2.16 13.17 13.81
C GLU A 25 3.42 12.98 14.65
N GLU A 26 3.69 11.78 15.17
CA GLU A 26 4.93 11.49 15.89
C GLU A 26 6.17 11.75 15.01
N TYR A 27 6.16 11.32 13.73
CA TYR A 27 7.26 11.60 12.80
C TYR A 27 7.46 13.12 12.62
N ARG A 28 6.38 13.89 12.43
CA ARG A 28 6.46 15.37 12.34
C ARG A 28 6.99 16.02 13.61
N GLU A 29 6.65 15.50 14.79
CA GLU A 29 7.22 15.96 16.06
C GLU A 29 8.73 15.68 16.16
N ASN A 30 9.20 14.61 15.52
CA ASN A 30 10.62 14.27 15.39
C ASN A 30 11.35 15.05 14.27
N GLY A 31 10.64 15.93 13.54
CA GLY A 31 11.19 16.76 12.46
C GLY A 31 11.13 16.13 11.07
N TRP A 32 10.46 15.00 10.92
CA TRP A 32 10.29 14.32 9.64
C TRP A 32 9.05 14.82 8.90
N ASP A 33 9.10 14.85 7.57
CA ASP A 33 7.91 15.15 6.76
C ASP A 33 7.08 13.88 6.57
N ALA A 34 6.00 13.75 7.34
CA ALA A 34 5.10 12.60 7.25
C ALA A 34 3.89 12.89 6.37
N ILE A 35 3.54 11.99 5.46
CA ILE A 35 2.39 12.11 4.55
C ILE A 35 1.58 10.82 4.60
N VAL A 36 0.28 10.92 4.84
CA VAL A 36 -0.62 9.76 4.82
C VAL A 36 -1.42 9.78 3.54
N LEU A 37 -1.26 8.75 2.72
CA LEU A 37 -2.03 8.58 1.49
C LEU A 37 -3.38 7.94 1.82
N GLU A 38 -4.42 8.41 1.14
CA GLU A 38 -5.77 7.87 1.23
C GLU A 38 -6.18 7.32 -0.14
N PRO A 39 -5.81 6.07 -0.45
CA PRO A 39 -6.20 5.47 -1.72
C PRO A 39 -7.70 5.23 -1.77
N ALA A 40 -8.26 5.57 -2.93
CA ALA A 40 -9.66 5.40 -3.26
C ALA A 40 -9.98 3.96 -3.67
N ALA A 41 -9.04 3.29 -4.35
CA ALA A 41 -9.19 1.89 -4.76
C ALA A 41 -7.81 1.24 -4.93
N ILE A 42 -7.71 -0.04 -4.61
CA ILE A 42 -6.51 -0.84 -4.85
C ILE A 42 -6.94 -2.06 -5.66
N SER A 43 -6.16 -2.43 -6.66
CA SER A 43 -6.44 -3.60 -7.49
C SER A 43 -5.14 -4.24 -7.98
N PRO A 44 -4.99 -5.56 -7.90
CA PRO A 44 -3.84 -6.22 -8.50
C PRO A 44 -3.89 -6.08 -10.02
N VAL A 45 -2.73 -5.83 -10.63
CA VAL A 45 -2.57 -5.71 -12.07
C VAL A 45 -1.52 -6.71 -12.52
N GLU A 46 -1.91 -7.57 -13.46
CA GLU A 46 -1.05 -8.58 -14.07
C GLU A 46 -0.95 -8.32 -15.58
N ARG A 47 -0.14 -7.33 -15.97
CA ARG A 47 0.17 -7.05 -17.37
C ARG A 47 1.65 -7.28 -17.63
N ALA A 48 1.97 -7.68 -18.86
CA ALA A 48 3.34 -7.95 -19.30
C ALA A 48 4.34 -6.82 -19.00
N ASP A 49 3.87 -5.57 -19.00
CA ASP A 49 4.68 -4.37 -18.73
C ASP A 49 4.34 -3.70 -17.37
N ARG A 50 3.35 -4.22 -16.63
CA ARG A 50 2.84 -3.67 -15.36
C ARG A 50 2.29 -4.79 -14.50
N THR A 51 3.15 -5.40 -13.69
CA THR A 51 2.78 -6.47 -12.75
C THR A 51 3.01 -5.97 -11.33
N GLY A 52 1.95 -5.88 -10.53
CA GLY A 52 2.01 -5.28 -9.20
C GLY A 52 0.63 -4.93 -8.63
N LEU A 53 0.60 -4.17 -7.53
CA LEU A 53 -0.63 -3.61 -6.96
C LEU A 53 -0.85 -2.20 -7.50
N ASP A 54 -1.98 -1.93 -8.16
CA ASP A 54 -2.36 -0.59 -8.56
C ASP A 54 -3.17 0.11 -7.47
N VAL A 55 -2.73 1.29 -7.10
CA VAL A 55 -3.25 2.10 -5.99
C VAL A 55 -3.75 3.41 -6.57
N LEU A 56 -5.06 3.51 -6.70
CA LEU A 56 -5.73 4.71 -7.17
C LEU A 56 -5.87 5.69 -6.01
N VAL A 57 -5.24 6.86 -6.13
CA VAL A 57 -5.32 7.96 -5.16
C VAL A 57 -5.98 9.18 -5.79
N SER A 58 -6.42 10.13 -4.96
CA SER A 58 -6.84 11.45 -5.44
C SER A 58 -5.71 12.16 -6.16
N SER A 59 -6.03 13.02 -7.13
CA SER A 59 -5.03 13.80 -7.88
C SER A 59 -4.13 14.64 -6.96
N GLU A 60 -4.65 15.15 -5.85
CA GLU A 60 -3.89 15.91 -4.85
C GLU A 60 -2.83 15.04 -4.16
N ALA A 61 -3.18 13.81 -3.78
CA ALA A 61 -2.26 12.86 -3.18
C ALA A 61 -1.22 12.38 -4.20
N TYR A 62 -1.65 12.16 -5.45
CA TYR A 62 -0.74 11.80 -6.53
C TYR A 62 0.29 12.90 -6.82
N ASP A 63 -0.14 14.17 -6.90
CA ASP A 63 0.73 15.32 -7.15
C ASP A 63 1.79 15.49 -6.04
N LEU A 64 1.42 15.22 -4.78
CA LEU A 64 2.38 15.19 -3.67
C LEU A 64 3.45 14.11 -3.85
N VAL A 65 3.04 12.89 -4.20
CA VAL A 65 3.98 11.78 -4.42
C VAL A 65 4.83 12.02 -5.67
N GLU A 66 4.23 12.54 -6.75
CA GLU A 66 4.93 12.91 -7.98
C GLU A 66 5.98 13.98 -7.72
N ALA A 67 5.64 15.03 -6.96
CA ALA A 67 6.60 16.06 -6.59
C ALA A 67 7.78 15.50 -5.80
N LEU A 68 7.53 14.59 -4.86
CA LEU A 68 8.59 13.94 -4.06
C LEU A 68 9.51 13.05 -4.89
N VAL A 69 8.96 12.35 -5.89
CA VAL A 69 9.72 11.46 -6.78
C VAL A 69 10.44 12.25 -7.88
N GLU A 70 9.82 13.27 -8.47
CA GLU A 70 10.41 14.11 -9.51
C GLU A 70 11.55 15.00 -8.99
N ASP A 71 11.47 15.48 -7.74
CA ASP A 71 12.59 16.22 -7.12
C ASP A 71 13.81 15.30 -6.87
N GLY A 72 13.62 13.98 -6.94
CA GLY A 72 14.65 12.97 -6.69
C GLY A 72 14.98 12.81 -5.20
N ASP A 73 14.14 13.37 -4.34
CA ASP A 73 14.33 13.44 -2.89
C ASP A 73 13.83 12.17 -2.18
N VAL A 74 12.94 11.39 -2.78
CA VAL A 74 12.46 10.14 -2.16
C VAL A 74 12.99 8.92 -2.90
N THR A 75 14.03 8.33 -2.34
CA THR A 75 14.43 6.94 -2.57
C THR A 75 13.93 6.11 -1.42
N VAL A 76 12.93 5.26 -1.66
CA VAL A 76 12.47 4.31 -0.64
C VAL A 76 13.67 3.47 -0.19
N THR A 77 14.14 3.74 1.02
CA THR A 77 15.31 3.08 1.60
C THR A 77 14.88 2.04 2.62
N ALA A 78 13.71 2.22 3.22
CA ALA A 78 13.09 1.25 4.11
C ALA A 78 11.56 1.33 4.00
N ALA A 79 10.93 0.16 3.83
CA ALA A 79 9.50 -0.04 3.91
C ALA A 79 9.17 -0.79 5.21
N ASP A 80 8.28 -0.28 6.05
CA ASP A 80 7.74 -1.02 7.19
C ASP A 80 6.29 -1.37 6.89
N VAL A 81 5.93 -2.66 6.91
CA VAL A 81 4.58 -3.12 6.55
C VAL A 81 3.87 -3.62 7.79
N TYR A 82 2.82 -2.89 8.20
CA TYR A 82 1.93 -3.30 9.28
C TYR A 82 0.76 -4.07 8.70
N TYR A 83 0.82 -5.38 8.85
CA TYR A 83 -0.23 -6.29 8.43
C TYR A 83 -1.28 -6.48 9.54
N ARG A 84 -2.57 -6.28 9.21
CA ARG A 84 -3.68 -6.64 10.10
C ARG A 84 -4.44 -7.86 9.57
N PRO A 85 -4.40 -9.00 10.28
CA PRO A 85 -5.17 -10.17 9.89
C PRO A 85 -6.68 -9.90 10.01
N PRO A 86 -7.49 -10.41 9.08
CA PRO A 86 -8.94 -10.32 9.13
C PRO A 86 -9.51 -11.10 10.33
N GLU A 87 -10.62 -10.62 10.90
CA GLU A 87 -11.35 -11.39 11.90
C GLU A 87 -12.26 -12.42 11.21
N ARG A 88 -11.73 -13.63 11.02
CA ARG A 88 -12.43 -14.85 10.59
C ARG A 88 -13.15 -14.78 9.24
N ASP A 89 -12.66 -15.61 8.31
CA ASP A 89 -13.30 -15.94 7.02
C ASP A 89 -13.43 -14.76 6.03
N GLU A 90 -12.65 -13.68 6.22
CA GLU A 90 -12.55 -12.59 5.25
C GLU A 90 -11.24 -12.73 4.47
N HIS A 91 -11.31 -12.65 3.14
CA HIS A 91 -10.15 -12.73 2.23
C HIS A 91 -9.46 -11.37 2.00
N GLU A 92 -10.12 -10.30 2.44
CA GLU A 92 -9.61 -8.93 2.39
C GLU A 92 -8.54 -8.72 3.47
N ARG A 93 -7.35 -8.32 3.03
CA ARG A 93 -6.19 -8.03 3.87
C ARG A 93 -5.91 -6.53 3.83
N ILE A 94 -5.54 -5.96 4.98
CA ILE A 94 -5.14 -4.56 5.07
C ILE A 94 -3.69 -4.52 5.54
N ALA A 95 -2.85 -3.80 4.79
CA ALA A 95 -1.45 -3.56 5.08
C ALA A 95 -1.19 -2.06 5.08
N LEU A 96 -0.44 -1.55 6.05
CA LEU A 96 0.05 -0.18 6.02
C LEU A 96 1.54 -0.20 5.71
N VAL A 97 1.92 0.32 4.54
CA VAL A 97 3.33 0.44 4.15
C VAL A 97 3.82 1.82 4.55
N ILE A 98 4.94 1.88 5.27
CA ILE A 98 5.60 3.12 5.64
C ILE A 98 6.90 3.20 4.84
N GLU A 99 6.84 3.95 3.75
CA GLU A 99 7.98 4.24 2.91
C GLU A 99 8.77 5.38 3.54
N ARG A 100 9.97 5.09 4.01
CA ARG A 100 10.85 6.08 4.63
C ARG A 100 12.03 6.37 3.74
N ASP A 101 12.33 7.64 3.61
CA ASP A 101 13.56 8.15 3.05
C ASP A 101 14.34 8.88 4.16
N ASP A 102 15.45 8.28 4.57
CA ASP A 102 16.37 8.85 5.58
C ASP A 102 17.18 10.04 5.04
N ALA A 103 17.29 10.22 3.72
CA ALA A 103 18.07 11.29 3.11
C ALA A 103 17.33 12.63 3.16
N SER A 104 16.01 12.60 2.92
CA SER A 104 15.09 13.74 2.94
C SER A 104 14.19 13.76 4.17
N GLU A 105 14.46 12.89 5.15
CA GLU A 105 13.74 12.80 6.43
C GLU A 105 12.21 12.75 6.22
N THR A 106 11.78 12.00 5.19
CA THR A 106 10.39 11.94 4.74
C THR A 106 9.82 10.54 4.95
N ALA A 107 8.57 10.47 5.43
CA ALA A 107 7.85 9.21 5.67
C ALA A 107 6.48 9.24 4.98
N ILE A 108 6.28 8.38 3.99
CA ILE A 108 5.02 8.24 3.26
C ILE A 108 4.31 6.98 3.76
N PHE A 109 3.12 7.17 4.31
CA PHE A 109 2.25 6.11 4.78
C PHE A 109 1.29 5.75 3.65
N VAL A 110 1.48 4.58 3.06
CA VAL A 110 0.69 4.02 1.97
C VAL A 110 -0.15 2.87 2.54
N PRO A 111 -1.38 3.15 3.01
CA PRO A 111 -2.29 2.10 3.40
C PRO A 111 -2.76 1.36 2.14
N LEU A 112 -2.83 0.04 2.21
CA LEU A 112 -3.20 -0.85 1.12
C LEU A 112 -4.26 -1.81 1.63
N THR A 113 -5.26 -2.06 0.81
CA THR A 113 -6.20 -3.16 1.03
C THR A 113 -6.22 -4.01 -0.21
N TYR A 114 -6.14 -5.33 -0.08
CA TYR A 114 -6.16 -6.23 -1.21
C TYR A 114 -6.75 -7.58 -0.81
N ASP A 115 -7.34 -8.25 -1.79
CA ASP A 115 -7.82 -9.61 -1.61
C ASP A 115 -6.72 -10.61 -1.95
N LEU A 116 -6.47 -11.57 -1.05
CA LEU A 116 -5.38 -12.53 -1.23
C LEU A 116 -5.66 -13.52 -2.38
N GLU A 117 -6.92 -13.83 -2.68
CA GLU A 117 -7.26 -14.70 -3.81
C GLU A 117 -7.05 -13.98 -5.15
N ASP A 118 -7.44 -12.71 -5.22
CA ASP A 118 -7.31 -11.89 -6.43
C ASP A 118 -5.84 -11.51 -6.70
N SER A 119 -5.08 -11.23 -5.63
CA SER A 119 -3.68 -10.80 -5.72
C SER A 119 -2.68 -11.96 -5.73
N ARG A 120 -3.16 -13.20 -5.61
CA ARG A 120 -2.31 -14.39 -5.47
C ARG A 120 -1.24 -14.48 -6.54
N ALA A 121 -1.61 -14.32 -7.80
CA ALA A 121 -0.68 -14.50 -8.91
C ALA A 121 0.36 -13.35 -9.01
N VAL A 122 -0.02 -12.13 -8.61
CA VAL A 122 0.91 -11.01 -8.40
C VAL A 122 1.91 -11.34 -7.30
N PHE A 123 1.44 -11.82 -6.14
CA PHE A 123 2.32 -12.17 -5.03
C PHE A 123 3.22 -13.37 -5.33
N GLU A 124 2.74 -14.39 -6.02
CA GLU A 124 3.59 -15.52 -6.47
C GLU A 124 4.72 -15.03 -7.37
N THR A 125 4.43 -14.09 -8.28
CA THR A 125 5.44 -13.46 -9.14
C THR A 125 6.40 -12.60 -8.33
N ALA A 126 5.88 -11.76 -7.43
CA ALA A 126 6.68 -10.90 -6.59
C ALA A 126 7.61 -11.68 -5.66
N LEU A 127 7.13 -12.78 -5.07
CA LEU A 127 7.95 -13.68 -4.26
C LEU A 127 9.05 -14.37 -5.10
N ALA A 128 8.76 -14.71 -6.35
CA ALA A 128 9.75 -15.31 -7.25
C ALA A 128 10.82 -14.30 -7.69
N GLU A 129 10.44 -13.05 -7.89
CA GLU A 129 11.33 -11.93 -8.23
C GLU A 129 11.98 -11.30 -6.97
N GLU A 130 11.56 -11.71 -5.77
CA GLU A 130 11.92 -11.12 -4.47
C GLU A 130 11.61 -9.60 -4.40
N GLU A 131 10.67 -9.13 -5.21
CA GLU A 131 10.33 -7.73 -5.39
C GLU A 131 8.83 -7.56 -5.69
N LEU A 132 8.13 -6.77 -4.88
CA LEU A 132 6.75 -6.37 -5.15
C LEU A 132 6.72 -4.95 -5.70
N LEU A 133 6.07 -4.77 -6.85
CA LEU A 133 5.81 -3.44 -7.40
C LEU A 133 4.44 -2.92 -6.97
N VAL A 134 4.42 -1.69 -6.47
CA VAL A 134 3.19 -0.95 -6.13
C VAL A 134 3.11 0.27 -7.04
N HIS A 135 2.10 0.31 -7.89
CA HIS A 135 1.88 1.40 -8.83
C HIS A 135 0.87 2.38 -8.24
N VAL A 136 1.27 3.60 -7.92
CA VAL A 136 0.36 4.67 -7.50
C VAL A 136 -0.09 5.45 -8.72
N SER A 137 -1.40 5.60 -8.90
CA SER A 137 -1.98 6.28 -10.04
C SER A 137 -3.10 7.24 -9.63
N ALA A 138 -3.23 8.37 -10.34
CA ALA A 138 -4.27 9.35 -10.05
C ALA A 138 -5.64 8.88 -10.57
N ALA A 139 -6.67 9.00 -9.76
CA ALA A 139 -8.06 8.82 -10.18
C ALA A 139 -8.49 10.00 -11.09
N THR A 140 -8.18 9.93 -12.38
CA THR A 140 -8.64 10.93 -13.37
C THR A 140 -10.04 10.57 -13.91
N THR A 141 -10.81 11.59 -14.30
CA THR A 141 -12.23 11.45 -14.68
C THR A 141 -12.45 11.03 -16.14
N ASP A 142 -11.44 11.11 -17.01
CA ASP A 142 -11.59 10.90 -18.45
C ASP A 142 -10.30 10.25 -18.99
N ASP A 143 -10.40 8.99 -19.45
CA ASP A 143 -9.30 8.08 -19.81
C ASP A 143 -8.34 7.72 -18.66
N GLY A 144 -8.16 6.42 -18.40
CA GLY A 144 -7.38 5.93 -17.24
C GLY A 144 -5.98 6.55 -17.10
N PRO A 145 -5.36 6.45 -15.92
CA PRO A 145 -4.14 7.19 -15.60
C PRO A 145 -3.02 6.91 -16.61
N GLU A 146 -2.64 7.93 -17.38
CA GLU A 146 -1.51 7.86 -18.32
C GLU A 146 -0.16 7.90 -17.59
N ASN A 147 -0.12 8.44 -16.37
CA ASN A 147 1.07 8.51 -15.51
C ASN A 147 0.85 7.71 -14.22
N TRP A 148 1.83 6.89 -13.85
CA TRP A 148 1.85 6.15 -12.60
C TRP A 148 3.27 6.11 -12.04
N ILE A 149 3.36 6.12 -10.72
CA ILE A 149 4.61 6.03 -9.98
C ILE A 149 4.73 4.59 -9.50
N SER A 150 5.87 3.95 -9.78
CA SER A 150 6.08 2.56 -9.36
C SER A 150 7.07 2.52 -8.21
N PHE A 151 6.60 2.06 -7.06
CA PHE A 151 7.41 1.74 -5.90
C PHE A 151 7.83 0.28 -5.96
N SER A 152 9.09 0.02 -5.67
CA SER A 152 9.62 -1.34 -5.53
C SER A 152 9.82 -1.63 -4.05
N HIS A 153 9.27 -2.75 -3.60
CA HIS A 153 9.46 -3.27 -2.24
C HIS A 153 10.21 -4.59 -2.31
N GLY A 154 11.41 -4.62 -1.74
CA GLY A 154 12.30 -5.81 -1.75
C GLY A 154 11.91 -6.93 -0.78
N ASP A 155 10.82 -6.78 -0.02
CA ASP A 155 10.36 -7.78 0.96
C ASP A 155 8.86 -8.06 0.79
N PRO A 156 8.44 -8.74 -0.31
CA PRO A 156 7.05 -9.12 -0.57
C PRO A 156 6.44 -9.98 0.54
N SER A 157 7.26 -10.73 1.29
CA SER A 157 6.79 -11.58 2.39
C SER A 157 6.19 -10.78 3.55
N LEU A 158 6.50 -9.49 3.71
CA LEU A 158 5.92 -8.67 4.77
C LEU A 158 4.41 -8.40 4.56
N PHE A 159 3.94 -8.56 3.34
CA PHE A 159 2.53 -8.45 3.01
C PHE A 159 1.77 -9.75 3.35
N LEU A 160 2.45 -10.89 3.44
CA LEU A 160 1.82 -12.20 3.62
C LEU A 160 2.00 -12.72 5.05
N GLU A 161 1.08 -13.55 5.53
CA GLU A 161 1.35 -14.30 6.76
C GLU A 161 2.35 -15.42 6.47
N GLU A 162 3.18 -15.77 7.46
CA GLU A 162 4.09 -16.93 7.37
C GLU A 162 3.36 -18.22 6.95
N ALA A 163 2.07 -18.33 7.29
CA ALA A 163 1.21 -19.45 6.91
C ALA A 163 0.91 -19.49 5.40
N ASP A 164 0.62 -18.35 4.78
CA ASP A 164 0.34 -18.24 3.34
C ASP A 164 1.60 -18.52 2.51
N VAL A 165 2.75 -17.95 2.94
CA VAL A 165 4.05 -18.21 2.31
C VAL A 165 4.41 -19.71 2.37
N ARG A 166 4.11 -20.37 3.50
CA ARG A 166 4.37 -21.81 3.67
C ARG A 166 3.43 -22.68 2.83
N ASP A 167 2.16 -22.30 2.69
CA ASP A 167 1.20 -23.05 1.86
C ASP A 167 1.60 -23.00 0.37
N TRP A 168 2.13 -21.86 -0.09
CA TRP A 168 2.52 -21.67 -1.49
C TRP A 168 3.91 -22.23 -1.82
N GLY A 169 4.81 -22.31 -0.84
CA GLY A 169 6.16 -22.86 -1.00
C GLY A 169 6.25 -24.40 -1.06
N ASP A 170 5.18 -25.14 -0.74
CA ASP A 170 5.19 -26.62 -0.68
C ASP A 170 4.77 -27.32 -1.99
N ARG A 171 4.69 -26.60 -3.12
CA ARG A 171 4.23 -27.16 -4.41
C ARG A 171 5.35 -27.39 -5.43
#